data_AF-A0AA35S6V1-F1
#
_entry.id   AF-A0AA35S6V1-F1
#
_cell.length_a   1.000
_cell.length_b   1.000
_cell.length_c   1.000
_cell.angle_alpha   90.00
_cell.angle_beta   90.00
_cell.angle_gamma   90.00
#
_symmetry.space_group_name_H-M   'P 1'
#
loop_
_entity.id
_entity.type
_entity.pdbx_description
1 polymer ?
#
loop_
_entity_poly.entity_id
_entity_poly.type
_entity_poly.pdbx_seq_one_letter_code
_entity_poly.pdbx_strand_id
1 'polypeptide(L)'
;MYKKICCRNKFAVNKASAVTDVRKSRVQVKNKGVQTEIGSLDHEMCTSEEPPLEYWKVLAEQRRQALAETLQENEELHSENETLRKKIAELERRLENKDYFAMMYQIACNDSTQDQ
;
A
#
# COMPACT_ATOMS: atom_id res chain seq x y z
N MET A 1 25.08 10.25 -1.95
CA MET A 1 25.43 8.81 -2.00
C MET A 1 24.15 7.99 -1.77
N TYR A 2 23.56 7.41 -2.81
CA TYR A 2 22.35 6.59 -2.67
C TYR A 2 22.74 5.10 -2.77
N LYS A 3 22.54 4.36 -1.68
CA LYS A 3 22.80 2.92 -1.61
C LYS A 3 21.67 2.18 -2.34
N LYS A 4 21.96 1.62 -3.52
CA LYS A 4 21.08 0.67 -4.23
C LYS A 4 21.04 -0.64 -3.44
N ILE A 5 19.89 -0.96 -2.86
CA ILE A 5 19.61 -2.29 -2.31
C ILE A 5 19.25 -3.20 -3.48
N CYS A 6 20.12 -4.17 -3.76
CA CYS A 6 19.93 -5.16 -4.81
C CYS A 6 19.30 -6.41 -4.20
N CYS A 7 18.00 -6.64 -4.44
CA CYS A 7 17.34 -7.89 -4.08
C CYS A 7 17.75 -8.99 -5.08
N ARG A 8 18.51 -9.96 -4.58
CA ARG A 8 19.07 -11.08 -5.33
C ARG A 8 18.05 -12.22 -5.35
N ASN A 9 17.19 -12.27 -6.37
CA ASN A 9 16.34 -13.43 -6.59
C ASN A 9 17.04 -14.42 -7.54
N LYS A 10 17.53 -15.53 -6.98
CA LYS A 10 18.11 -16.64 -7.73
C LYS A 10 16.98 -17.58 -8.16
N PHE A 11 16.56 -17.49 -9.40
CA PHE A 11 15.89 -18.61 -10.08
C PHE A 11 16.62 -18.88 -11.39
N ALA A 12 17.48 -19.89 -11.33
CA ALA A 12 18.06 -20.52 -12.50
C ALA A 12 17.19 -21.73 -12.86
N VAL A 13 16.56 -21.70 -14.03
CA VAL A 13 16.16 -22.92 -14.74
C VAL A 13 16.40 -22.69 -16.23
N ASN A 14 17.49 -23.25 -16.74
CA ASN A 14 17.68 -23.46 -18.16
C ASN A 14 17.02 -24.80 -18.53
N LYS A 15 16.16 -24.80 -19.54
CA LYS A 15 16.12 -25.91 -20.51
C LYS A 15 15.46 -25.45 -21.81
N ALA A 16 16.29 -25.27 -22.83
CA ALA A 16 15.86 -25.30 -24.22
C ALA A 16 15.32 -26.71 -24.50
N SER A 17 14.03 -26.80 -24.81
CA SER A 17 13.41 -28.00 -25.38
C SER A 17 12.82 -27.63 -26.73
N ALA A 18 13.23 -28.41 -27.72
CA ALA A 18 12.86 -28.32 -29.12
C ALA A 18 11.34 -28.22 -29.32
N VAL A 19 10.92 -27.29 -30.18
CA VAL A 19 9.55 -27.21 -30.68
C VAL A 19 9.35 -28.39 -31.63
N THR A 20 8.69 -29.44 -31.16
CA THR A 20 8.06 -30.43 -32.05
C THR A 20 6.67 -29.93 -32.43
N ASP A 21 6.45 -29.75 -33.73
CA ASP A 21 5.16 -29.45 -34.35
C ASP A 21 4.13 -30.52 -33.97
N VAL A 22 3.23 -30.17 -33.05
CA VAL A 22 2.07 -30.99 -32.70
C VAL A 22 0.89 -30.45 -33.52
N ARG A 23 0.51 -31.20 -34.55
CA ARG A 23 -0.73 -31.00 -35.32
C ARG A 23 -1.91 -30.94 -34.35
N LYS A 24 -2.42 -29.74 -34.10
CA LYS A 24 -3.55 -29.47 -33.21
C LYS A 24 -4.82 -30.06 -33.82
N SER A 25 -5.28 -31.20 -33.30
CA SER A 25 -6.60 -31.72 -33.62
C SER A 25 -7.68 -30.74 -33.11
N ARG A 26 -8.71 -30.51 -33.93
CA ARG A 26 -9.83 -29.64 -33.59
C ARG A 26 -10.58 -30.22 -32.40
N VAL A 27 -10.32 -29.68 -31.21
CA VAL A 27 -11.14 -29.93 -30.03
C VAL A 27 -12.48 -29.26 -30.26
N GLN A 28 -13.53 -30.07 -30.36
CA GLN A 28 -14.92 -29.60 -30.34
C GLN A 28 -15.22 -29.09 -28.94
N VAL A 29 -15.12 -27.77 -28.73
CA VAL A 29 -15.54 -27.13 -27.49
C VAL A 29 -17.06 -27.22 -27.43
N LYS A 30 -17.59 -28.13 -26.61
CA LYS A 30 -19.00 -28.08 -26.24
C LYS A 30 -19.17 -26.88 -25.32
N ASN A 31 -19.73 -25.79 -25.84
CA ASN A 31 -20.19 -24.67 -25.03
C ASN A 31 -21.30 -25.18 -24.11
N LYS A 32 -20.94 -25.52 -22.87
CA LYS A 32 -21.91 -25.53 -21.78
C LYS A 32 -22.14 -24.06 -21.47
N GLY A 33 -23.26 -23.52 -21.93
CA GLY A 33 -23.67 -22.16 -21.55
C GLY A 33 -23.63 -22.11 -20.02
N VAL A 34 -22.75 -21.28 -19.48
CA VAL A 34 -22.76 -20.96 -18.06
C VAL A 34 -23.99 -20.10 -17.87
N GLN A 35 -25.09 -20.73 -17.47
CA GLN A 35 -26.30 -20.03 -17.09
C GLN A 35 -26.04 -19.42 -15.71
N THR A 36 -25.44 -18.24 -15.69
CA THR A 36 -25.46 -17.40 -14.49
C THR A 36 -26.90 -16.92 -14.34
N GLU A 37 -27.51 -17.11 -13.18
CA GLU A 37 -28.76 -16.45 -12.85
C GLU A 37 -28.47 -14.96 -12.74
N ILE A 38 -28.64 -14.24 -13.86
CA ILE A 38 -28.49 -12.79 -13.90
C ILE A 38 -29.71 -12.23 -13.16
N GLY A 39 -29.47 -11.57 -12.03
CA GLY A 39 -30.54 -10.91 -11.27
C GLY A 39 -31.25 -9.86 -12.13
N SER A 40 -32.51 -9.57 -11.83
CA SER A 40 -33.34 -8.64 -12.63
C SER A 40 -32.66 -7.29 -12.89
N LEU A 41 -31.93 -6.76 -11.90
CA LEU A 41 -31.21 -5.49 -12.02
C LEU A 41 -29.96 -5.60 -12.93
N ASP A 42 -29.19 -6.68 -12.79
CA ASP A 42 -28.00 -6.93 -13.63
C ASP A 42 -28.39 -7.17 -15.09
N HIS A 43 -29.54 -7.80 -15.31
CA HIS A 43 -30.11 -8.02 -16.64
C HIS A 43 -30.55 -6.69 -17.25
N GLU A 44 -31.27 -5.86 -16.50
CA GLU A 44 -31.72 -4.54 -16.93
C GLU A 44 -30.54 -3.63 -17.26
N MET A 45 -29.50 -3.59 -16.40
CA MET A 45 -28.27 -2.85 -16.66
C MET A 45 -27.52 -3.27 -17.94
N CYS A 46 -27.67 -4.53 -18.37
CA CYS A 46 -27.03 -5.06 -19.56
C CYS A 46 -27.91 -4.94 -20.82
N THR A 47 -29.17 -4.51 -20.68
CA THR A 47 -30.17 -4.51 -21.77
C THR A 47 -30.80 -3.15 -22.02
N SER A 48 -30.79 -2.24 -21.06
CA SER A 48 -31.28 -0.86 -21.21
C SER A 48 -30.16 0.09 -21.66
N GLU A 49 -30.49 1.08 -22.50
CA GLU A 49 -29.56 2.16 -22.86
C GLU A 49 -29.29 3.12 -21.69
N GLU A 50 -30.27 3.29 -20.80
CA GLU A 50 -30.15 4.11 -19.58
C GLU A 50 -30.16 3.24 -18.31
N PRO A 51 -29.29 3.50 -17.31
CA PRO A 51 -29.27 2.73 -16.07
C PRO A 51 -30.57 2.90 -15.26
N PRO A 52 -31.11 1.83 -14.65
CA PRO A 52 -32.31 1.90 -13.81
C PRO A 52 -32.14 2.83 -12.61
N LEU A 53 -33.26 3.41 -12.12
CA LEU A 53 -33.25 4.29 -10.95
C LEU A 53 -32.64 3.61 -9.70
N GLU A 54 -32.92 2.32 -9.51
CA GLU A 54 -32.43 1.56 -8.35
C GLU A 54 -30.89 1.46 -8.35
N TYR A 55 -30.27 1.39 -9.54
CA TYR A 55 -28.80 1.43 -9.65
C TYR A 55 -28.23 2.73 -9.09
N TRP A 56 -28.81 3.89 -9.43
CA TRP A 56 -28.37 5.18 -8.92
C TRP A 56 -28.56 5.32 -7.41
N LYS A 57 -29.64 4.76 -6.89
CA LYS A 57 -29.91 4.72 -5.44
C LYS A 57 -28.86 3.88 -4.70
N VAL A 58 -28.53 2.69 -5.20
CA VAL A 58 -27.48 1.85 -4.61
C VAL A 58 -26.12 2.53 -4.72
N LEU A 59 -25.79 3.11 -5.87
CA LEU A 59 -24.51 3.81 -6.07
C LEU A 59 -24.37 5.03 -5.14
N ALA A 60 -25.44 5.79 -4.94
CA ALA A 60 -25.45 6.93 -4.02
C ALA A 60 -25.16 6.48 -2.58
N GLU A 61 -25.79 5.38 -2.13
CA GLU A 61 -25.56 4.83 -0.80
C GLU A 61 -24.13 4.27 -0.65
N GLN A 62 -23.61 3.57 -1.67
CA GLN A 62 -22.21 3.10 -1.67
C GLN A 62 -21.22 4.27 -1.57
N ARG A 63 -21.44 5.34 -2.33
CA ARG A 63 -20.60 6.55 -2.26
C ARG A 63 -20.69 7.24 -0.90
N ARG A 64 -21.88 7.26 -0.28
CA ARG A 64 -22.07 7.80 1.07
C ARG A 64 -21.26 7.02 2.10
N GLN A 65 -21.30 5.69 2.03
CA GLN A 65 -20.54 4.81 2.92
C GLN A 65 -19.04 4.95 2.70
N ALA A 66 -18.57 4.87 1.45
CA ALA A 66 -17.16 5.05 1.11
C ALA A 66 -16.61 6.41 1.57
N LEU A 67 -17.41 7.48 1.44
CA LEU A 67 -17.03 8.80 1.94
C LEU A 67 -16.91 8.81 3.46
N ALA A 68 -17.87 8.23 4.18
CA ALA A 68 -17.83 8.16 5.65
C ALA A 68 -16.60 7.38 6.15
N GLU A 69 -16.32 6.23 5.55
CA GLU A 69 -15.13 5.42 5.85
C GLU A 69 -13.84 6.20 5.57
N THR A 70 -13.74 6.87 4.42
CA THR A 70 -12.57 7.68 4.05
C THR A 70 -12.36 8.85 5.01
N LEU A 71 -13.42 9.50 5.47
CA LEU A 71 -13.32 10.60 6.43
C LEU A 71 -12.86 10.09 7.80
N GLN A 72 -13.41 8.97 8.26
CA GLN A 72 -12.97 8.34 9.50
C GLN A 72 -11.48 7.96 9.45
N GLU A 73 -11.04 7.29 8.38
CA GLU A 73 -9.63 6.93 8.21
C GLU A 73 -8.73 8.18 8.18
N ASN A 74 -9.15 9.25 7.50
CA ASN A 74 -8.38 10.50 7.50
C ASN A 74 -8.23 11.11 8.89
N GLU A 75 -9.30 11.11 9.70
CA GLU A 75 -9.23 11.61 11.09
C GLU A 75 -8.26 10.77 11.93
N GLU A 76 -8.32 9.44 11.80
CA GLU A 76 -7.40 8.51 12.48
C GLU A 76 -5.94 8.76 12.08
N LEU A 77 -5.68 8.89 10.77
CA LEU A 77 -4.35 9.18 10.23
C LEU A 77 -3.82 10.54 10.71
N HIS A 78 -4.67 11.57 10.78
CA HIS A 78 -4.28 12.88 11.30
C HIS A 78 -3.87 12.81 12.77
N SER A 79 -4.62 12.09 13.59
CA SER A 79 -4.32 11.88 15.02
C SER A 79 -3.00 11.11 15.22
N GLU A 80 -2.78 10.05 14.43
CA GLU A 80 -1.53 9.31 14.46
C GLU A 80 -0.35 10.19 14.03
N ASN A 81 -0.51 10.95 12.94
CA ASN A 81 0.53 11.84 12.45
C ASN A 81 0.92 12.90 13.49
N GLU A 82 -0.06 13.50 14.16
CA GLU A 82 0.19 14.47 15.24
C GLU A 82 0.96 13.82 16.40
N THR A 83 0.54 12.61 16.81
CA THR A 83 1.20 11.85 17.88
C THR A 83 2.64 11.51 17.52
N LEU A 84 2.89 11.06 16.30
CA LEU A 84 4.23 10.75 15.81
C LEU A 84 5.11 12.00 15.72
N ARG A 85 4.57 13.13 15.26
CA ARG A 85 5.28 14.43 15.26
C ARG A 85 5.68 14.86 16.66
N LYS A 86 4.79 14.73 17.65
CA LYS A 86 5.11 15.02 19.06
C LYS A 86 6.25 14.14 19.58
N LYS A 87 6.23 12.85 19.27
CA LYS A 87 7.30 11.91 19.66
C LYS A 87 8.64 12.26 19.01
N ILE A 88 8.63 12.60 17.72
CA ILE A 88 9.84 13.04 17.00
C ILE A 88 10.43 14.28 17.70
N ALA A 89 9.62 15.30 17.95
CA ALA A 89 10.07 16.52 18.62
C ALA A 89 10.63 16.25 20.03
N GLU A 90 10.00 15.35 20.80
CA GLU A 90 10.52 14.96 22.11
C GLU A 90 11.87 14.25 22.03
N LEU A 91 12.03 13.33 21.07
CA LEU A 91 13.27 12.59 20.86
C LEU A 91 14.40 13.49 20.38
N GLU A 92 14.11 14.43 19.48
CA GLU A 92 15.06 15.45 19.02
C GLU A 92 15.56 16.30 20.20
N ARG A 93 14.65 16.80 21.05
CA ARG A 93 15.01 17.52 22.27
C ARG A 93 15.90 16.69 23.20
N ARG A 94 15.62 15.39 23.36
CA ARG A 94 16.43 14.49 24.19
C ARG A 94 17.83 14.27 23.59
N LEU A 95 17.93 14.19 22.27
CA LEU A 95 19.22 14.09 21.58
C LEU A 95 20.06 15.35 21.78
N GLU A 96 19.47 16.53 21.60
CA GLU A 96 20.13 17.82 21.85
C GLU A 96 20.65 17.91 23.28
N ASN A 97 19.84 17.54 24.27
CA ASN A 97 20.27 17.52 25.67
C ASN A 97 21.48 16.58 25.88
N LYS A 98 21.46 15.39 25.28
CA LYS A 98 22.55 14.42 25.41
C LYS A 98 23.84 14.94 24.76
N ASP A 99 23.74 15.57 23.60
CA ASP A 99 24.90 16.15 22.90
C ASP A 99 25.45 17.36 23.69
N TYR A 100 24.58 18.18 24.29
CA TYR A 100 24.96 19.25 25.21
C TYR A 100 25.76 18.71 26.41
N PHE A 101 25.24 17.68 27.10
CA PHE A 101 25.95 17.09 28.23
C PHE A 101 27.30 16.51 27.82
N ALA A 102 27.37 15.81 26.69
CA ALA A 102 28.63 15.26 26.18
C ALA A 102 29.68 16.35 25.95
N MET A 103 29.28 17.49 25.36
CA MET A 103 30.16 18.65 25.18
C MET A 103 30.64 19.22 26.52
N MET A 104 29.73 19.39 27.49
CA MET A 104 30.08 19.88 28.82
C MET A 104 31.09 18.97 29.54
N TYR A 105 30.93 17.64 29.44
CA TYR A 105 31.88 16.70 29.99
C TYR A 105 33.26 16.80 29.32
N GLN A 106 33.32 16.98 28.00
CA GLN A 106 34.60 17.16 27.30
C GLN A 106 35.33 18.41 27.76
N ILE A 107 34.63 19.53 27.91
CA ILE A 107 35.22 20.79 28.41
C ILE A 107 35.79 20.58 29.81
N ALA A 108 34.99 20.03 30.74
CA ALA A 108 35.42 19.79 32.11
C ALA A 108 36.66 18.86 32.20
N CYS A 109 36.74 17.83 31.36
CA CYS A 109 37.90 16.95 31.31
C CYS A 109 39.15 17.63 30.73
N ASN A 110 38.99 18.53 29.76
CA ASN A 110 40.11 19.26 29.14
C ASN A 110 40.68 20.32 30.09
N ASP A 111 39.85 21.01 30.87
CA ASP A 111 40.30 22.01 31.84
C ASP A 111 41.18 21.38 32.93
N SER A 112 40.84 20.16 33.39
CA SER A 112 41.67 19.39 34.33
C SER A 112 43.02 18.91 33.77
N THR A 113 43.28 19.06 32.47
CA THR A 113 44.57 18.70 31.85
C THR A 113 45.51 19.90 31.61
N GLN A 114 45.06 21.14 31.84
CA GLN A 114 45.90 22.35 31.69
C GLN A 114 46.66 22.77 32.96
N ASP A 115 46.32 22.20 34.13
CA ASP A 115 46.93 22.54 35.43
C ASP A 115 48.06 21.58 35.86
N GLN A 116 48.64 20.79 34.92
CA GLN A 116 49.80 19.90 35.17
C GLN A 116 51.03 20.30 34.37
#